data_AF-A0AA43UJP8-F1
#
_entry.id   AF-A0AA43UJP8-F1
#
_cell.length_a   1.000
_cell.length_b   1.000
_cell.length_c   1.000
_cell.angle_alpha   90.00
_cell.angle_beta   90.00
_cell.angle_gamma   90.00
#
_symmetry.space_group_name_H-M   'P 1'
#
loop_
_entity.id
_entity.type
_entity.pdbx_description
1 polymer ?
#
loop_
_entity_poly.entity_id
_entity_poly.type
_entity_poly.pdbx_seq_one_letter_code
_entity_poly.pdbx_strand_id
1 'polypeptide(L)'
;MGIMKMGGKLWSNLFHKPATLGYPVVPREYPDASRGHLEFDPSDCILCNICGKKCPADAIRADKAARTLSIQRMQCIQCSYCADSCPKHCLSMTPGYTEPDPAKVTDTYTVPEKEKPAPKEGAEASQ
;
A
#
# COMPACT_ATOMS: atom_id res chain seq x y z
N MET A 1 -6.48 -49.91 10.63
CA MET A 1 -7.13 -48.79 11.37
C MET A 1 -7.21 -47.45 10.60
N GLY A 2 -6.58 -47.27 9.43
CA GLY A 2 -6.61 -45.99 8.70
C GLY A 2 -7.89 -45.72 7.90
N ILE A 3 -8.51 -46.76 7.30
CA ILE A 3 -9.62 -46.60 6.35
C ILE A 3 -10.90 -46.05 7.00
N MET A 4 -11.18 -46.44 8.24
CA MET A 4 -12.39 -46.06 8.97
C MET A 4 -12.31 -44.64 9.54
N LYS A 5 -11.11 -44.16 9.87
CA LYS A 5 -10.88 -42.77 10.32
C LYS A 5 -11.01 -41.76 9.16
N MET A 6 -10.65 -42.15 7.94
CA MET A 6 -10.82 -41.33 6.74
C MET A 6 -12.30 -41.25 6.36
N GLY A 7 -13.02 -42.38 6.38
CA GLY A 7 -14.46 -42.44 6.07
C GLY A 7 -15.31 -41.53 6.97
N GLY A 8 -15.05 -41.54 8.28
CA GLY A 8 -15.77 -40.67 9.22
C GLY A 8 -15.55 -39.17 8.97
N LYS A 9 -14.31 -38.76 8.64
CA LYS A 9 -14.01 -37.36 8.29
C LYS A 9 -14.62 -36.94 6.95
N LEU A 10 -14.64 -37.83 5.96
CA LEU A 10 -15.29 -37.56 4.67
C LEU A 10 -16.79 -37.35 4.84
N TRP A 11 -17.44 -38.19 5.66
CA TRP A 11 -18.86 -38.03 5.98
C TRP A 11 -19.12 -36.71 6.70
N SER A 12 -18.37 -36.39 7.76
CA SER A 12 -18.50 -35.11 8.47
C SER A 12 -18.30 -33.91 7.54
N ASN A 13 -17.25 -33.92 6.70
CA ASN A 13 -16.94 -32.80 5.81
C ASN A 13 -17.97 -32.61 4.69
N LEU A 14 -18.70 -33.67 4.29
CA LEU A 14 -19.77 -33.57 3.28
C LEU A 14 -20.99 -32.79 3.79
N PHE A 15 -21.28 -32.85 5.09
CA PHE A 15 -22.43 -32.16 5.71
C PHE A 15 -22.09 -30.79 6.32
N HIS A 16 -20.82 -30.40 6.35
CA HIS A 16 -20.43 -29.05 6.76
C HIS A 16 -20.46 -28.07 5.58
N LYS A 17 -20.70 -26.79 5.88
CA LYS A 17 -20.65 -25.73 4.86
C LYS A 17 -19.24 -25.65 4.25
N PRO A 18 -19.12 -25.39 2.94
CA PRO A 18 -17.82 -25.25 2.31
C PRO A 18 -17.09 -24.01 2.84
N ALA A 19 -15.77 -24.11 2.99
CA ALA A 19 -14.92 -23.00 3.42
C ALA A 19 -14.76 -21.91 2.33
N THR A 20 -15.21 -22.18 1.11
CA THR A 20 -15.09 -21.29 -0.04
C THR A 20 -16.09 -20.13 0.03
N LEU A 21 -15.63 -18.91 -0.22
CA LEU A 21 -16.48 -17.78 -0.54
C LEU A 21 -16.81 -17.80 -2.04
N GLY A 22 -18.04 -17.42 -2.41
CA GLY A 22 -18.47 -17.33 -3.81
C GLY A 22 -17.87 -16.10 -4.50
N TYR A 23 -16.59 -16.17 -4.88
CA TYR A 23 -15.95 -15.11 -5.67
C TYR A 23 -16.57 -15.07 -7.08
N PRO A 24 -16.91 -13.90 -7.65
CA PRO A 24 -16.71 -12.53 -7.13
C PRO A 24 -17.93 -11.93 -6.41
N VAL A 25 -19.01 -12.70 -6.19
CA VAL A 25 -20.29 -12.21 -5.65
C VAL A 25 -20.19 -11.77 -4.19
N VAL A 26 -19.40 -12.48 -3.37
CA VAL A 26 -19.13 -12.11 -1.97
C VAL A 26 -17.70 -11.59 -1.87
N PRO A 27 -17.49 -10.27 -1.66
CA PRO A 27 -16.15 -9.71 -1.46
C PRO A 27 -15.48 -10.31 -0.23
N ARG A 28 -14.16 -10.47 -0.31
CA ARG A 28 -13.35 -10.86 0.85
C ARG A 28 -13.10 -9.64 1.72
N GLU A 29 -13.32 -9.78 3.02
CA GLU A 29 -12.89 -8.80 4.01
C GLU A 29 -11.37 -8.92 4.23
N TYR A 30 -10.63 -7.84 3.98
CA TYR A 30 -9.20 -7.79 4.23
C TYR A 30 -8.94 -7.29 5.65
N PRO A 31 -8.00 -7.89 6.39
CA PRO A 31 -7.54 -7.33 7.66
C PRO A 31 -6.92 -5.93 7.45
N ASP A 32 -7.05 -5.04 8.43
CA ASP A 32 -6.52 -3.67 8.35
C ASP A 32 -4.99 -3.63 8.18
N ALA A 33 -4.28 -4.64 8.70
CA ALA A 33 -2.83 -4.77 8.54
C ALA A 33 -2.39 -5.30 7.16
N SER A 34 -3.33 -5.51 6.24
CA SER A 34 -3.05 -6.01 4.90
C SER A 34 -2.26 -4.99 4.09
N ARG A 35 -1.18 -5.46 3.46
CA ARG A 35 -0.37 -4.68 2.54
C ARG A 35 -0.90 -4.88 1.12
N GLY A 36 -1.98 -4.17 0.80
CA GLY A 36 -2.57 -4.17 -0.53
C GLY A 36 -1.81 -3.28 -1.49
N HIS A 37 -2.45 -2.24 -2.02
CA HIS A 37 -1.83 -1.31 -2.96
C HIS A 37 -1.33 -0.04 -2.26
N LEU A 38 -0.39 0.65 -2.92
CA LEU A 38 0.20 1.89 -2.43
C LEU A 38 -0.62 3.08 -2.93
N GLU A 39 -1.10 3.92 -2.03
CA GLU A 39 -1.74 5.20 -2.36
C GLU A 39 -0.81 6.35 -2.02
N PHE A 40 -0.89 7.41 -2.83
CA PHE A 40 -0.08 8.61 -2.68
C PHE A 40 -0.98 9.84 -2.67
N ASP A 41 -0.90 10.60 -1.58
CA ASP A 41 -1.49 11.92 -1.48
C ASP A 41 -0.41 12.99 -1.78
N PRO A 42 -0.53 13.74 -2.88
CA PRO A 42 0.43 14.78 -3.21
C PRO A 42 0.36 16.00 -2.29
N SER A 43 -0.68 16.15 -1.47
CA SER A 43 -0.96 17.39 -0.73
C SER A 43 0.23 17.85 0.13
N ASP A 44 0.78 16.99 0.99
CA ASP A 44 1.85 17.32 1.94
C ASP A 44 3.25 16.88 1.49
N CYS A 45 3.37 16.39 0.25
CA CYS A 45 4.63 15.87 -0.24
C CYS A 45 5.66 17.00 -0.44
N ILE A 46 6.84 16.85 0.16
CA ILE A 46 7.97 17.80 0.03
C ILE A 46 9.03 17.33 -0.98
N LEU A 47 8.73 16.29 -1.77
CA LEU A 47 9.64 15.71 -2.77
C LEU A 47 11.04 15.40 -2.21
N CYS A 48 11.13 14.91 -0.97
CA CYS A 48 12.41 14.60 -0.32
C CYS A 48 13.14 13.37 -0.91
N ASN A 49 12.43 12.55 -1.71
CA ASN A 49 12.91 11.31 -2.32
C ASN A 49 13.42 10.24 -1.33
N ILE A 50 13.03 10.30 -0.06
CA ILE A 50 13.38 9.26 0.93
C ILE A 50 12.69 7.93 0.57
N CYS A 51 11.43 7.99 0.13
CA CYS A 51 10.65 6.85 -0.32
C CYS A 51 11.31 6.09 -1.47
N GLY A 52 11.86 6.79 -2.47
CA GLY A 52 12.61 6.20 -3.57
C GLY A 52 13.91 5.55 -3.09
N LYS A 53 14.69 6.25 -2.26
CA LYS A 53 15.96 5.71 -1.71
C LYS A 53 15.78 4.45 -0.85
N LYS A 54 14.67 4.35 -0.11
CA LYS A 54 14.36 3.17 0.70
C LYS A 54 13.64 2.07 -0.08
N CYS A 55 13.23 2.31 -1.32
CA CYS A 55 12.53 1.31 -2.11
C CYS A 55 13.52 0.23 -2.55
N PRO A 56 13.38 -1.04 -2.11
CA PRO A 56 14.30 -2.11 -2.51
C PRO A 56 14.19 -2.48 -4.00
N ALA A 57 13.09 -2.11 -4.65
CA ALA A 57 12.82 -2.40 -6.06
C ALA A 57 12.98 -1.18 -6.98
N ASP A 58 13.39 -0.02 -6.45
CA ASP A 58 13.50 1.26 -7.18
C ASP A 58 12.21 1.64 -7.94
N ALA A 59 11.05 1.31 -7.36
CA ALA A 59 9.74 1.51 -7.99
C ALA A 59 9.23 2.96 -7.88
N ILE A 60 9.81 3.78 -6.99
CA ILE A 60 9.35 5.15 -6.72
C ILE A 60 10.47 6.12 -7.04
N ARG A 61 10.16 7.17 -7.81
CA ARG A 61 11.11 8.21 -8.14
C ARG A 61 10.48 9.60 -7.98
N ALA A 62 11.08 10.44 -7.15
CA ALA A 62 10.68 11.84 -7.03
C ALA A 62 11.61 12.73 -7.87
N ASP A 63 11.02 13.56 -8.72
CA ASP A 63 11.68 14.61 -9.48
C ASP A 63 11.32 15.97 -8.89
N LYS A 64 12.33 16.65 -8.32
CA LYS A 64 12.16 17.98 -7.74
C LYS A 64 12.03 19.08 -8.80
N ALA A 65 12.66 18.92 -9.96
CA ALA A 65 12.63 19.91 -11.03
C ALA A 65 11.28 19.88 -11.74
N ALA A 66 10.79 18.68 -12.06
CA ALA A 66 9.46 18.50 -12.65
C ALA A 66 8.32 18.57 -11.63
N ARG A 67 8.63 18.60 -10.33
CA ARG A 67 7.66 18.52 -9.21
C ARG A 67 6.75 17.29 -9.28
N THR A 68 7.28 16.18 -9.76
CA THR A 68 6.52 14.94 -9.94
C THR A 68 7.05 13.83 -9.04
N LEU A 69 6.15 12.91 -8.70
CA LEU A 69 6.50 11.64 -8.09
C LEU A 69 5.93 10.53 -8.98
N SER A 70 6.79 9.65 -9.47
CA SER A 70 6.39 8.51 -10.29
C SER A 70 6.47 7.21 -9.50
N ILE A 71 5.46 6.35 -9.71
CA ILE A 71 5.35 5.03 -9.09
C ILE A 71 5.15 3.99 -10.18
N GLN A 72 6.13 3.11 -10.34
CA GLN A 72 6.04 1.95 -11.24
C GLN A 72 5.30 0.82 -10.53
N ARG A 73 4.03 0.62 -10.86
CA ARG A 73 3.16 -0.33 -10.15
C ARG A 73 3.62 -1.77 -10.26
N MET A 74 4.05 -2.17 -11.46
CA MET A 74 4.57 -3.53 -11.72
C MET A 74 5.92 -3.81 -11.06
N GLN A 75 6.65 -2.78 -10.64
CA GLN A 75 7.94 -2.93 -9.95
C GLN A 75 7.78 -2.93 -8.42
N CYS A 76 6.65 -2.42 -7.92
CA CYS A 76 6.39 -2.34 -6.49
C CYS A 76 6.14 -3.73 -5.88
N ILE A 77 6.91 -4.09 -4.86
CA ILE A 77 6.78 -5.35 -4.13
C ILE A 77 5.89 -5.25 -2.87
N GLN A 78 5.14 -4.15 -2.71
CA GLN A 78 4.14 -3.94 -1.64
C GLN A 78 4.69 -4.14 -0.21
N CYS A 79 5.94 -3.76 0.03
CA CYS A 79 6.64 -4.00 1.29
C CYS A 79 6.41 -2.96 2.41
N SER A 80 5.58 -1.93 2.18
CA SER A 80 5.28 -0.79 3.06
C SER A 80 6.44 0.16 3.46
N TYR A 81 7.70 -0.14 3.13
CA TYR A 81 8.85 0.70 3.52
C TYR A 81 8.74 2.17 3.12
N CYS A 82 8.14 2.47 1.97
CA CYS A 82 7.95 3.84 1.50
C CYS A 82 6.92 4.61 2.34
N ALA A 83 5.86 3.96 2.81
CA ALA A 83 4.87 4.53 3.72
C ALA A 83 5.48 4.77 5.11
N ASP A 84 6.21 3.78 5.63
CA ASP A 84 6.83 3.83 6.97
C ASP A 84 7.96 4.88 7.06
N SER A 85 8.62 5.17 5.95
CA SER A 85 9.75 6.11 5.91
C SER A 85 9.40 7.53 5.48
N CYS A 86 8.15 7.78 5.09
CA CYS A 86 7.73 9.10 4.66
C CYS A 86 7.55 10.02 5.89
N PRO A 87 8.35 11.11 6.02
CA PRO A 87 8.27 12.00 7.19
C PRO A 87 6.96 12.82 7.23
N LYS A 88 6.26 12.90 6.11
CA LYS A 88 4.98 13.60 5.96
C LYS A 88 3.79 12.65 5.82
N HIS A 89 4.03 11.34 5.89
CA HIS A 89 2.99 10.31 5.77
C HIS A 89 2.10 10.44 4.52
N CYS A 90 2.65 10.97 3.42
CA CYS A 90 1.95 11.12 2.13
C CYS A 90 1.70 9.81 1.38
N LEU A 91 2.25 8.70 1.89
CA LEU A 91 2.17 7.38 1.26
C LEU A 91 1.52 6.44 2.25
N SER A 92 0.51 5.70 1.81
CA SER A 92 -0.25 4.74 2.62
C SER A 92 -0.41 3.42 1.88
N MET A 93 -0.49 2.32 2.62
CA MET A 93 -0.85 1.01 2.07
C MET A 93 -2.33 0.78 2.34
N THR A 94 -3.12 0.66 1.28
CA THR A 94 -4.56 0.41 1.37
C THR A 94 -4.81 -1.09 1.29
N PRO A 95 -5.68 -1.68 2.15
CA PRO A 95 -6.06 -3.08 2.06
C PRO A 95 -6.75 -3.40 0.73
N GLY A 96 -6.42 -4.54 0.14
CA GLY A 96 -7.04 -5.01 -1.10
C GLY A 96 -6.03 -5.57 -2.08
N TYR A 97 -6.52 -6.06 -3.22
CA TYR A 97 -5.66 -6.41 -4.35
C TYR A 97 -5.54 -5.21 -5.29
N THR A 98 -4.35 -5.00 -5.85
CA THR A 98 -4.18 -4.14 -7.01
C THR A 98 -4.95 -4.74 -8.17
N GLU A 99 -5.71 -3.93 -8.91
CA GLU A 99 -6.40 -4.40 -10.11
C GLU A 99 -5.37 -4.92 -11.14
N PRO A 100 -5.64 -6.08 -11.78
CA PRO A 100 -4.74 -6.62 -12.78
C PRO A 100 -4.78 -5.76 -14.04
N ASP A 101 -3.61 -5.29 -14.48
CA ASP A 101 -3.44 -4.54 -15.73
C ASP A 101 -2.52 -5.32 -16.67
N PRO A 102 -2.85 -5.44 -17.97
CA PRO A 102 -1.97 -6.10 -18.96
C PRO A 102 -0.67 -5.34 -19.24
N ALA A 103 -0.58 -4.05 -18.91
CA ALA A 103 0.55 -3.18 -19.23
C ALA A 103 1.37 -2.77 -18.00
N LYS A 104 2.61 -2.33 -18.25
CA LYS A 104 3.45 -1.72 -17.21
C LYS A 104 3.01 -0.28 -16.97
N VAL A 105 2.14 -0.08 -15.98
CA VAL A 105 1.65 1.25 -15.61
C VAL A 105 2.65 1.98 -14.72
N THR A 106 2.90 3.25 -15.06
CA THR A 106 3.65 4.19 -14.23
C THR A 106 2.75 5.37 -13.89
N ASP A 107 2.33 5.46 -12.64
CA ASP A 107 1.52 6.58 -12.18
C ASP A 107 2.43 7.76 -11.90
N THR A 108 2.13 8.90 -12.50
CA THR A 108 2.87 10.15 -12.26
C THR A 108 1.95 11.15 -11.60
N TYR A 109 2.34 11.61 -10.41
CA TYR A 109 1.58 12.55 -9.62
C TYR A 109 2.32 13.90 -9.57
N THR A 110 1.59 14.97 -9.82
CA THR A 110 2.13 16.34 -9.70
C THR A 110 1.88 16.86 -8.30
N VAL A 111 2.94 17.32 -7.63
CA VAL A 111 2.86 17.86 -6.27
C VAL A 111 2.52 19.36 -6.34
N PRO A 112 1.39 19.80 -5.74
CA PRO A 112 0.96 21.19 -5.79
C PRO A 112 1.98 22.11 -5.11
N GLU A 113 2.03 23.36 -5.57
CA GLU A 113 2.83 24.41 -4.96
C GLU A 113 2.13 24.92 -3.70
N LYS A 114 2.58 24.46 -2.53
CA LYS A 114 2.17 25.07 -1.26
C LYS A 114 3.04 26.29 -0.98
N GLU A 115 2.42 27.45 -0.86
CA GLU A 115 3.05 28.63 -0.26
C GLU A 115 3.58 28.26 1.13
N LYS A 116 4.84 28.61 1.38
CA LYS A 116 5.56 28.32 2.61
C LYS A 116 4.73 28.87 3.79
N PRO A 117 4.19 28.05 4.70
CA PRO A 117 3.60 28.60 5.92
C PRO A 117 4.71 29.37 6.64
N ALA A 118 4.37 30.59 7.08
CA ALA A 118 5.28 31.51 7.74
C ALA A 118 6.10 30.78 8.82
N PRO A 119 7.38 31.13 9.00
CA PRO A 119 8.16 30.61 10.11
C PRO A 119 7.34 30.77 11.39
N LYS A 120 7.15 29.68 12.14
CA LYS A 120 6.57 29.78 13.47
C LYS A 120 7.58 30.52 14.34
N GLU A 121 7.42 31.83 14.44
CA GLU A 121 8.08 32.66 15.44
C GLU A 121 7.65 32.17 16.82
N GLY A 122 8.63 31.82 17.66
CA GLY A 122 8.57 31.86 19.12
C GLY A 122 7.52 31.01 19.85
N ALA A 123 7.98 29.94 20.50
CA ALA A 123 7.50 29.48 21.81
C ALA A 123 8.64 28.65 22.42
N GLU A 124 9.66 29.30 22.97
CA GLU A 124 9.80 29.69 24.38
C GLU A 124 10.51 28.61 25.20
N ALA A 125 11.73 28.97 25.60
CA ALA A 125 12.43 28.35 26.72
C ALA A 125 11.58 28.46 27.98
N SER A 126 11.40 27.36 28.70
CA SER A 126 10.98 27.36 30.10
C SER A 126 11.26 25.99 30.72
N GLN A 127 12.36 25.94 31.46
CA GLN A 127 12.67 25.08 32.62
C GLN A 127 12.85 23.58 32.39
#